data_AF-A0A453T4E6-F1
#
_entry.id   AF-A0A453T4E6-F1
#
_cell.length_a   1.000
_cell.length_b   1.000
_cell.length_c   1.000
_cell.angle_alpha   90.00
_cell.angle_beta   90.00
_cell.angle_gamma   90.00
#
_symmetry.space_group_name_H-M   'P 1'
#
loop_
_entity.id
_entity.type
_entity.pdbx_description
1 polymer ?
#
loop_
_entity_poly.entity_id
_entity_poly.type
_entity_poly.pdbx_seq_one_letter_code
_entity_poly.pdbx_strand_id
1 'polypeptide(L)'
;GFERRLRDNLEARMKHPDDPARFADSELALHAETDRLRLLAGAPELFPDLVPLGLASSLSSLLTHDNADLAAAAASLLADLTDSDDPSDLAGVQALADALVDANALDLLVHNLSRLSEADPDEAEAVHHSLAVLENLIDLRPHLADLVCDRTKVLRWLLARVKARDFEANKQYASEILAILLQNSPANQKRLGQMNGVDGLLQAVAMYKSRDPRTTDEEEMLENLFDCLCCVLMPLGNKERFVKAEGVELMIIIMKQKKSAYSSAIRTLDFAMTRFPPACERFVDVLGLKTAFAAFMGKIPVNKKNKNESYQEELEERIISLVASLFGGITKGSRRIRLLGKFVENECEKIDRLMELYIRYSDRVKAETERFESLDLDDLEMDDDERYNRKLEAGLYTLQLVALILGHIWHSG
;
A
#
# COMPACT_ATOMS: atom_id res chain seq x y z
N GLY A 1 5.73 18.99 36.14
CA GLY A 1 7.14 19.40 35.94
C GLY A 1 7.31 20.00 34.56
N PHE A 2 7.04 19.18 33.55
CA PHE A 2 7.00 19.51 32.12
C PHE A 2 6.50 20.92 31.76
N GLU A 3 5.23 21.26 32.04
CA GLU A 3 4.66 22.58 31.69
C GLU A 3 5.47 23.79 32.19
N ARG A 4 6.10 23.66 33.36
CA ARG A 4 6.98 24.71 33.87
C ARG A 4 8.26 24.81 33.04
N ARG A 5 8.91 23.68 32.73
CA ARG A 5 10.14 23.65 31.93
C ARG A 5 9.91 24.12 30.49
N LEU A 6 8.76 23.79 29.91
CA LEU A 6 8.39 24.29 28.58
C LEU A 6 8.31 25.81 28.58
N ARG A 7 7.61 26.40 29.55
CA ARG A 7 7.54 27.86 29.70
C ARG A 7 8.90 28.50 29.98
N ASP A 8 9.69 27.92 30.88
CA ASP A 8 11.02 28.42 31.22
C ASP A 8 11.93 28.46 29.97
N ASN A 9 11.87 27.42 29.14
CA ASN A 9 12.62 27.35 27.88
C ASN A 9 12.14 28.38 26.86
N LEU A 10 10.83 28.49 26.64
CA LEU A 10 10.26 29.49 25.74
C LEU A 10 10.65 30.91 26.17
N GLU A 11 10.57 31.21 27.47
CA GLU A 11 10.97 32.51 28.01
C GLU A 11 12.47 32.78 27.83
N ALA A 12 13.32 31.77 28.06
CA ALA A 12 14.77 31.89 27.87
C ALA A 12 15.13 32.15 26.39
N ARG A 13 14.50 31.43 25.45
CA ARG A 13 14.68 31.63 24.00
C ARG A 13 14.17 33.00 23.54
N MET A 14 13.06 33.49 24.09
CA MET A 14 12.55 34.85 23.78
C MET A 14 13.48 35.94 24.31
N LYS A 15 14.12 35.74 25.47
CA LYS A 15 15.07 36.72 26.05
C LYS A 15 16.41 36.72 25.33
N HIS A 16 16.84 35.58 24.80
CA HIS A 16 18.18 35.38 24.23
C HIS A 16 18.12 34.67 22.86
N PRO A 17 17.43 35.23 21.85
CA PRO A 17 17.17 34.53 20.58
C PRO A 17 18.43 34.15 19.82
N ASP A 18 19.48 34.98 19.89
CA ASP A 18 20.74 34.80 19.16
C ASP A 18 21.87 34.19 20.01
N ASP A 19 21.59 33.75 21.24
CA ASP A 19 22.61 33.20 22.17
C ASP A 19 22.20 31.83 22.73
N PRO A 20 22.42 30.73 21.97
CA PRO A 20 22.04 29.38 22.38
C PRO A 20 22.62 28.91 23.71
N ALA A 21 23.80 29.41 24.09
CA ALA A 21 24.42 29.05 25.37
C ALA A 21 23.58 29.50 26.58
N ARG A 22 22.73 30.53 26.43
CA ARG A 22 21.88 31.08 27.50
C ARG A 22 20.64 30.25 27.79
N PHE A 23 20.18 29.46 26.83
CA PHE A 23 19.00 28.61 26.97
C PHE A 23 19.30 27.11 26.93
N ALA A 24 20.55 26.69 26.68
CA ALA A 24 20.96 25.29 26.67
C ALA A 24 20.56 24.51 27.93
N ASP A 25 20.78 25.07 29.13
CA ASP A 25 20.37 24.41 30.40
C ASP A 25 18.86 24.23 30.51
N SER A 26 18.08 25.15 29.92
CA SER A 26 16.62 25.04 29.90
C SER A 26 16.14 23.98 28.91
N GLU A 27 16.85 23.78 27.79
CA GLU A 27 16.58 22.72 26.82
C GLU A 27 16.89 21.34 27.40
N LEU A 28 18.04 21.17 28.05
CA LEU A 28 18.39 19.94 28.76
C LEU A 28 17.37 19.59 29.83
N ALA A 29 16.90 20.59 30.59
CA ALA A 29 15.88 20.38 31.61
C ALA A 29 14.51 20.03 31.02
N LEU A 30 14.16 20.59 29.86
CA LEU A 30 12.93 20.28 29.13
C LEU A 30 12.98 18.87 28.53
N HIS A 31 14.09 18.50 27.92
CA HIS A 31 14.33 17.15 27.41
C HIS A 31 14.16 16.11 28.53
N ALA A 32 14.80 16.33 29.68
CA ALA A 32 14.71 15.41 30.82
C ALA A 32 13.29 15.27 31.39
N GLU A 33 12.45 16.32 31.34
CA GLU A 33 11.03 16.19 31.70
C GLU A 33 10.21 15.50 30.61
N THR A 34 10.56 15.71 29.33
CA THR A 34 9.93 15.02 28.19
C THR A 34 10.17 13.51 28.31
N ASP A 35 11.40 13.08 28.58
CA ASP A 35 11.72 11.66 28.80
C ASP A 35 10.96 11.05 29.97
N ARG A 36 10.74 11.81 31.06
CA ARG A 36 9.96 11.32 32.21
C ARG A 36 8.49 11.08 31.88
N LEU A 37 7.93 11.79 30.90
CA LEU A 37 6.55 11.55 30.45
C LEU A 37 6.39 10.19 29.77
N ARG A 38 7.48 9.54 29.35
CA ARG A 38 7.43 8.18 28.77
C ARG A 38 6.85 7.15 29.74
N LEU A 39 6.91 7.40 31.05
CA LEU A 39 6.24 6.59 32.07
C LEU A 39 4.72 6.53 31.88
N LEU A 40 4.11 7.51 31.20
CA LEU A 40 2.68 7.54 30.93
C LEU A 40 2.26 6.49 29.88
N ALA A 41 3.18 6.00 29.05
CA ALA A 41 2.87 4.90 28.12
C ALA A 41 2.45 3.62 28.87
N GLY A 42 2.92 3.43 30.10
CA GLY A 42 2.50 2.33 30.97
C GLY A 42 1.25 2.59 31.81
N ALA A 43 0.57 3.72 31.61
CA ALA A 43 -0.71 4.04 32.26
C ALA A 43 -1.67 4.85 31.35
N PRO A 44 -2.09 4.30 30.19
CA PRO A 44 -2.96 5.01 29.24
C PRO A 44 -4.32 5.41 29.81
N GLU A 45 -4.79 4.76 30.89
CA GLU A 45 -6.02 5.10 31.61
C GLU A 45 -6.01 6.52 32.19
N LEU A 46 -4.82 7.13 32.33
CA LEU A 46 -4.65 8.50 32.82
C LEU A 46 -4.78 9.55 31.70
N PHE A 47 -4.70 9.17 30.42
CA PHE A 47 -4.77 10.12 29.31
C PHE A 47 -6.04 10.99 29.30
N PRO A 48 -7.25 10.47 29.58
CA PRO A 48 -8.46 11.30 29.64
C PRO A 48 -8.39 12.43 30.68
N ASP A 49 -7.64 12.25 31.76
CA ASP A 49 -7.44 13.28 32.79
C ASP A 49 -6.35 14.29 32.40
N LEU A 50 -5.37 13.87 31.59
CA LEU A 50 -4.25 14.70 31.16
C LEU A 50 -4.55 15.55 29.92
N VAL A 51 -5.45 15.08 29.04
CA VAL A 51 -5.88 15.81 27.85
C VAL A 51 -6.43 17.20 28.18
N PRO A 52 -7.37 17.37 29.15
CA PRO A 52 -7.88 18.69 29.55
C PRO A 52 -6.82 19.63 30.11
N LEU A 53 -5.68 19.10 30.58
CA LEU A 53 -4.56 19.90 31.10
C LEU A 53 -3.67 20.48 29.99
N GLY A 54 -3.96 20.17 28.71
CA GLY A 54 -3.24 20.70 27.56
C GLY A 54 -2.04 19.86 27.13
N LEU A 55 -1.89 18.63 27.64
CA LEU A 55 -0.73 17.76 27.34
C LEU A 55 -0.50 17.61 25.83
N ALA A 56 -1.55 17.32 25.07
CA ALA A 56 -1.47 17.13 23.62
C ALA A 56 -0.98 18.40 22.90
N SER A 57 -1.46 19.58 23.30
CA SER A 57 -1.02 20.86 22.74
C SER A 57 0.45 21.13 23.03
N SER A 58 0.88 20.88 24.26
CA SER A 58 2.26 21.12 24.69
C SER A 58 3.23 20.16 23.98
N LEU A 59 2.90 18.87 23.88
CA LEU A 59 3.70 17.89 23.14
C LEU A 59 3.74 18.20 21.64
N SER A 60 2.59 18.52 21.04
CA SER A 60 2.53 18.88 19.62
C SER A 60 3.37 20.11 19.29
N SER A 61 3.43 21.09 20.20
CA SER A 61 4.26 22.28 20.01
C SER A 61 5.76 21.96 19.89
N LEU A 62 6.22 20.90 20.56
CA LEU A 62 7.62 20.47 20.55
C LEU A 62 8.03 19.79 19.24
N LEU A 63 7.10 19.17 18.50
CA LEU A 63 7.37 18.59 17.18
C LEU A 63 7.99 19.59 16.21
N THR A 64 7.80 20.88 16.46
CA THR A 64 8.37 21.93 15.62
C THR A 64 9.38 22.85 16.28
N HIS A 65 9.92 22.41 17.41
CA HIS A 65 10.97 23.10 18.10
C HIS A 65 12.23 23.31 17.23
N ASP A 66 12.92 24.44 17.41
CA ASP A 66 14.12 24.79 16.64
C ASP A 66 15.31 23.88 16.96
N ASN A 67 15.36 23.37 18.19
CA ASN A 67 16.29 22.31 18.58
C ASN A 67 15.71 20.95 18.13
N ALA A 68 16.40 20.31 17.18
CA ALA A 68 16.01 19.03 16.59
C ALA A 68 15.94 17.90 17.63
N ASP A 69 16.78 17.92 18.67
CA ASP A 69 16.76 16.91 19.75
C ASP A 69 15.43 16.94 20.51
N LEU A 70 14.90 18.14 20.78
CA LEU A 70 13.60 18.28 21.44
C LEU A 70 12.44 17.87 20.53
N ALA A 71 12.54 18.15 19.23
CA ALA A 71 11.56 17.68 18.25
C ALA A 71 11.59 16.16 18.09
N ALA A 72 12.78 15.55 18.09
CA ALA A 72 13.00 14.11 18.06
C ALA A 72 12.46 13.44 19.32
N ALA A 73 12.76 13.98 20.51
CA ALA A 73 12.25 13.50 21.78
C ALA A 73 10.72 13.57 21.85
N ALA A 74 10.12 14.63 21.31
CA ALA A 74 8.67 14.75 21.23
C ALA A 74 8.04 13.72 20.27
N ALA A 75 8.63 13.51 19.09
CA ALA A 75 8.18 12.49 18.14
C ALA A 75 8.28 11.08 18.74
N SER A 76 9.42 10.76 19.37
CA SER A 76 9.65 9.49 20.06
C SER A 76 8.67 9.26 21.20
N LEU A 77 8.45 10.28 22.04
CA LEU A 77 7.47 10.18 23.12
C LEU A 77 6.05 9.98 22.58
N LEU A 78 5.65 10.72 21.55
CA LEU A 78 4.33 10.55 20.94
C LEU A 78 4.15 9.16 20.33
N ALA A 79 5.20 8.58 19.75
CA ALA A 79 5.15 7.22 19.23
C ALA A 79 4.80 6.25 20.37
N ASP A 80 5.55 6.29 21.47
CA ASP A 80 5.29 5.46 22.66
C ASP A 80 3.90 5.66 23.27
N LEU A 81 3.42 6.91 23.34
CA LEU A 81 2.11 7.21 23.94
C LEU A 81 0.92 6.80 23.07
N THR A 82 1.15 6.57 21.77
CA THR A 82 0.11 6.19 20.81
C THR A 82 0.20 4.72 20.39
N ASP A 83 1.28 4.04 20.74
CA ASP A 83 1.52 2.62 20.47
C ASP A 83 0.84 1.74 21.53
N SER A 84 -0.35 1.23 21.22
CA SER A 84 -1.08 0.33 22.12
C SER A 84 -2.14 -0.50 21.39
N ASP A 85 -1.96 -1.81 21.46
CA ASP A 85 -2.92 -2.80 20.98
C ASP A 85 -3.81 -3.39 22.10
N ASP A 86 -3.63 -2.98 23.36
CA ASP A 86 -4.44 -3.50 24.47
C ASP A 86 -5.87 -2.90 24.40
N PRO A 87 -6.92 -3.74 24.33
CA PRO A 87 -8.31 -3.27 24.29
C PRO A 87 -8.70 -2.43 25.52
N SER A 88 -8.04 -2.61 26.66
CA SER A 88 -8.31 -1.86 27.89
C SER A 88 -7.75 -0.43 27.85
N ASP A 89 -6.66 -0.21 27.11
CA ASP A 89 -6.00 1.08 26.95
C ASP A 89 -6.64 1.95 25.86
N LEU A 90 -7.36 1.31 24.93
CA LEU A 90 -7.90 1.92 23.72
C LEU A 90 -8.66 3.22 23.98
N ALA A 91 -9.49 3.29 25.03
CA ALA A 91 -10.26 4.50 25.35
C ALA A 91 -9.36 5.69 25.72
N GLY A 92 -8.27 5.44 26.46
CA GLY A 92 -7.31 6.46 26.86
C GLY A 92 -6.50 6.94 25.66
N VAL A 93 -5.95 5.99 24.89
CA VAL A 93 -5.12 6.28 23.71
C VAL A 93 -5.94 7.00 22.63
N GLN A 94 -7.19 6.60 22.44
CA GLN A 94 -8.13 7.29 21.55
C GLN A 94 -8.39 8.73 22.01
N ALA A 95 -8.57 8.98 23.31
CA ALA A 95 -8.75 10.35 23.83
C ALA A 95 -7.52 11.22 23.58
N LEU A 96 -6.31 10.67 23.76
CA LEU A 96 -5.06 11.36 23.43
C LEU A 96 -4.96 11.64 21.92
N ALA A 97 -5.25 10.66 21.08
CA ALA A 97 -5.22 10.82 19.63
C ALA A 97 -6.18 11.91 19.12
N ASP A 98 -7.39 12.01 19.67
CA ASP A 98 -8.32 13.10 19.34
C ASP A 98 -7.74 14.46 19.73
N ALA A 99 -7.19 14.54 20.95
CA ALA A 99 -6.58 15.77 21.44
C ALA A 99 -5.35 16.20 20.63
N LEU A 100 -4.56 15.26 20.10
CA LEU A 100 -3.43 15.53 19.21
C LEU A 100 -3.90 16.07 17.87
N VAL A 101 -4.97 15.51 17.30
CA VAL A 101 -5.57 16.01 16.05
C VAL A 101 -6.11 17.44 16.25
N ASP A 102 -6.79 17.70 17.36
CA ASP A 102 -7.28 19.04 17.72
C ASP A 102 -6.12 20.03 17.97
N ALA A 103 -4.98 19.54 18.47
CA ALA A 103 -3.74 20.29 18.63
C ALA A 103 -2.93 20.44 17.33
N ASN A 104 -3.50 20.08 16.18
CA ASN A 104 -2.88 20.22 14.85
C ASN A 104 -1.61 19.35 14.68
N ALA A 105 -1.49 18.24 15.40
CA ALA A 105 -0.31 17.38 15.37
C ALA A 105 0.00 16.85 13.96
N LEU A 106 -1.02 16.53 13.15
CA LEU A 106 -0.82 16.01 11.79
C LEU A 106 -0.02 16.97 10.91
N ASP A 107 -0.40 18.25 10.89
CA ASP A 107 0.30 19.29 10.15
C ASP A 107 1.72 19.53 10.69
N LEU A 108 1.88 19.48 12.02
CA LEU A 108 3.16 19.66 12.70
C LEU A 108 4.13 18.50 12.44
N LEU A 109 3.66 17.25 12.44
CA LEU A 109 4.42 16.05 12.06
C LEU A 109 4.92 16.14 10.62
N VAL A 110 4.02 16.46 9.68
CA VAL A 110 4.39 16.54 8.25
C VAL A 110 5.32 17.72 7.97
N HIS A 111 5.15 18.83 8.69
CA HIS A 111 6.11 19.92 8.66
C HIS A 111 7.48 19.47 9.19
N ASN A 112 7.51 18.73 10.30
CA ASN A 112 8.73 18.20 10.90
C ASN A 112 9.50 17.30 9.94
N LEU A 113 8.81 16.34 9.32
CA LEU A 113 9.38 15.45 8.30
C LEU A 113 10.09 16.19 7.15
N SER A 114 9.62 17.40 6.82
CA SER A 114 10.19 18.20 5.73
C SER A 114 11.45 18.98 6.13
N ARG A 115 11.71 19.15 7.42
CA ARG A 115 12.88 19.89 7.94
C ARG A 115 14.05 18.96 8.24
N LEU A 116 13.76 17.71 8.63
CA LEU A 116 14.75 16.76 9.11
C LEU A 116 15.62 16.23 7.96
N SER A 117 16.88 15.96 8.26
CA SER A 117 17.91 15.48 7.36
C SER A 117 18.46 14.13 7.84
N GLU A 118 18.11 13.06 7.13
CA GLU A 118 18.55 11.69 7.45
C GLU A 118 20.04 11.41 7.16
N ALA A 119 20.80 12.43 6.77
CA ALA A 119 22.25 12.36 6.83
C ALA A 119 22.76 12.35 8.28
N ASP A 120 21.95 12.87 9.22
CA ASP A 120 22.16 12.77 10.65
C ASP A 120 21.37 11.56 11.19
N PRO A 121 22.03 10.61 11.91
CA PRO A 121 21.37 9.43 12.47
C PRO A 121 20.24 9.75 13.45
N ASP A 122 20.40 10.79 14.28
CA ASP A 122 19.42 11.15 15.31
C ASP A 122 18.17 11.77 14.64
N GLU A 123 18.37 12.56 13.59
CA GLU A 123 17.26 13.07 12.76
C GLU A 123 16.60 11.96 11.92
N ALA A 124 17.34 10.94 11.49
CA ALA A 124 16.77 9.77 10.82
C ALA A 124 15.86 8.96 11.74
N GLU A 125 16.24 8.80 13.01
CA GLU A 125 15.39 8.20 14.04
C GLU A 125 14.14 9.07 14.32
N ALA A 126 14.29 10.39 14.33
CA ALA A 126 13.15 11.31 14.46
C ALA A 126 12.15 11.21 13.29
N VAL A 127 12.63 10.99 12.06
CA VAL A 127 11.77 10.69 10.91
C VAL A 127 11.01 9.39 11.14
N HIS A 128 11.69 8.34 11.60
CA HIS A 128 11.08 7.05 11.88
C HIS A 128 9.93 7.18 12.90
N HIS A 129 10.20 7.80 14.05
CA HIS A 129 9.18 8.04 15.07
C HIS A 129 8.03 8.93 14.55
N SER A 130 8.31 9.91 13.69
CA SER A 130 7.24 10.74 13.09
C SER A 130 6.32 9.93 12.17
N LEU A 131 6.84 8.91 11.48
CA LEU A 131 6.04 7.98 10.68
C LEU A 131 5.23 7.04 11.59
N ALA A 132 5.83 6.55 12.69
CA ALA A 132 5.14 5.72 13.67
C ALA A 132 3.97 6.43 14.34
N VAL A 133 4.13 7.70 14.74
CA VAL A 133 3.01 8.49 15.26
C VAL A 133 1.90 8.60 14.22
N LEU A 134 2.24 8.81 12.94
CA LEU A 134 1.24 8.91 11.88
C LEU A 134 0.49 7.59 11.67
N GLU A 135 1.20 6.47 11.67
CA GLU A 135 0.63 5.12 11.60
C GLU A 135 -0.33 4.86 12.76
N ASN A 136 0.15 5.00 14.00
CA ASN A 136 -0.63 4.78 15.20
C ASN A 136 -1.92 5.62 15.20
N LEU A 137 -1.83 6.91 14.83
CA LEU A 137 -3.01 7.77 14.73
C LEU A 137 -4.01 7.29 13.66
N ILE A 138 -3.53 6.81 12.51
CA ILE A 138 -4.39 6.26 11.45
C ILE A 138 -5.03 4.94 11.90
N ASP A 139 -4.30 4.07 12.58
CA ASP A 139 -4.83 2.81 13.08
C ASP A 139 -5.91 3.02 14.13
N LEU A 140 -5.68 3.96 15.06
CA LEU A 140 -6.67 4.37 16.05
C LEU A 140 -7.90 5.04 15.41
N ARG A 141 -7.70 5.80 14.32
CA ARG A 141 -8.72 6.58 13.62
C ARG A 141 -8.54 6.50 12.09
N PRO A 142 -9.11 5.49 11.42
CA PRO A 142 -8.90 5.27 9.98
C PRO A 142 -9.27 6.46 9.07
N HIS A 143 -10.22 7.30 9.50
CA HIS A 143 -10.61 8.50 8.75
C HIS A 143 -9.50 9.57 8.66
N LEU A 144 -8.47 9.51 9.52
CA LEU A 144 -7.34 10.43 9.48
C LEU A 144 -6.47 10.23 8.24
N ALA A 145 -6.48 9.05 7.61
CA ALA A 145 -5.75 8.80 6.36
C ALA A 145 -6.17 9.78 5.24
N ASP A 146 -7.46 10.06 5.11
CA ASP A 146 -7.99 11.06 4.17
C ASP A 146 -7.66 12.48 4.64
N LEU A 147 -7.79 12.74 5.95
CA LEU A 147 -7.60 14.06 6.54
C LEU A 147 -6.16 14.56 6.41
N VAL A 148 -5.17 13.73 6.73
CA VAL A 148 -3.75 14.09 6.64
C VAL A 148 -3.35 14.35 5.19
N CYS A 149 -3.86 13.57 4.24
CA CYS A 149 -3.64 13.80 2.81
C CYS A 149 -4.35 15.06 2.31
N ASP A 150 -5.46 15.44 2.94
CA ASP A 150 -6.19 16.66 2.63
C ASP A 150 -5.47 17.92 3.04
N ARG A 151 -5.06 17.97 4.30
CA ARG A 151 -4.52 19.16 4.94
C ARG A 151 -3.04 19.39 4.65
N THR A 152 -2.29 18.31 4.45
CA THR A 152 -0.83 18.37 4.44
C THR A 152 -0.21 18.01 3.09
N LYS A 153 1.13 18.04 3.03
CA LYS A 153 1.92 17.62 1.86
C LYS A 153 2.48 16.19 2.01
N VAL A 154 1.93 15.36 2.90
CA VAL A 154 2.46 14.03 3.21
C VAL A 154 2.63 13.15 1.98
N LEU A 155 1.65 13.08 1.08
CA LEU A 155 1.76 12.29 -0.16
C LEU A 155 2.92 12.74 -1.05
N ARG A 156 3.18 14.06 -1.10
CA ARG A 156 4.30 14.60 -1.88
C ARG A 156 5.63 14.21 -1.25
N TRP A 157 5.72 14.26 0.08
CA TRP A 157 6.91 13.88 0.84
C TRP A 157 7.20 12.38 0.67
N LEU A 158 6.20 11.51 0.89
CA LEU A 158 6.31 10.06 0.73
C LEU A 158 6.70 9.68 -0.71
N LEU A 159 6.07 10.30 -1.71
CA LEU A 159 6.40 10.03 -3.12
C LEU A 159 7.84 10.44 -3.45
N ALA A 160 8.35 11.54 -2.90
CA ALA A 160 9.74 11.93 -3.07
C ALA A 160 10.69 10.91 -2.44
N ARG A 161 10.33 10.39 -1.25
CA ARG A 161 11.11 9.39 -0.51
C ARG A 161 11.25 8.08 -1.25
N VAL A 162 10.14 7.48 -1.68
CA VAL A 162 10.15 6.16 -2.34
C VAL A 162 10.88 6.17 -3.69
N LYS A 163 11.03 7.34 -4.31
CA LYS A 163 11.78 7.54 -5.56
C LYS A 163 13.28 7.66 -5.36
N ALA A 164 13.78 7.81 -4.13
CA ALA A 164 15.20 7.84 -3.86
C ALA A 164 15.89 6.59 -4.42
N ARG A 165 17.14 6.71 -4.88
CA ARG A 165 17.82 5.60 -5.56
C ARG A 165 18.25 4.50 -4.58
N ASP A 166 18.80 4.93 -3.45
CA ASP A 166 19.36 4.03 -2.45
C ASP A 166 18.24 3.51 -1.53
N PHE A 167 18.51 2.37 -0.90
CA PHE A 167 17.60 1.73 0.04
C PHE A 167 18.00 2.11 1.46
N GLU A 168 17.01 2.49 2.26
CA GLU A 168 17.14 2.88 3.67
C GLU A 168 15.87 2.46 4.42
N ALA A 169 15.94 2.24 5.74
CA ALA A 169 14.82 1.76 6.55
C ALA A 169 13.61 2.70 6.47
N ASN A 170 13.81 4.01 6.60
CA ASN A 170 12.74 5.00 6.49
C ASN A 170 12.09 5.06 5.11
N LYS A 171 12.77 4.61 4.06
CA LYS A 171 12.17 4.48 2.73
C LYS A 171 11.27 3.26 2.61
N GLN A 172 11.65 2.15 3.25
CA GLN A 172 10.76 0.99 3.41
C GLN A 172 9.52 1.40 4.21
N TYR A 173 9.69 2.07 5.36
CA TYR A 173 8.56 2.51 6.17
C TYR A 173 7.68 3.54 5.43
N ALA A 174 8.27 4.49 4.71
CA ALA A 174 7.52 5.43 3.87
C ALA A 174 6.69 4.73 2.78
N SER A 175 7.11 3.55 2.30
CA SER A 175 6.32 2.76 1.35
C SER A 175 5.09 2.12 2.00
N GLU A 176 5.19 1.72 3.27
CA GLU A 176 4.08 1.17 4.07
C GLU A 176 3.06 2.25 4.37
N ILE A 177 3.50 3.40 4.90
CA ILE A 177 2.63 4.55 5.16
C ILE A 177 1.92 4.97 3.87
N LEU A 178 2.61 4.99 2.72
CA LEU A 178 1.97 5.30 1.45
C LEU A 178 0.92 4.26 1.06
N ALA A 179 1.15 2.98 1.32
CA ALA A 179 0.18 1.92 1.08
C ALA A 179 -1.06 2.09 1.97
N ILE A 180 -0.87 2.31 3.27
CA ILE A 180 -1.94 2.58 4.26
C ILE A 180 -2.80 3.76 3.81
N LEU A 181 -2.18 4.87 3.42
CA LEU A 181 -2.91 6.08 2.98
C LEU A 181 -3.72 5.87 1.69
N LEU A 182 -3.34 4.93 0.84
CA LEU A 182 -4.03 4.65 -0.43
C LEU A 182 -5.06 3.52 -0.31
N GLN A 183 -4.90 2.65 0.68
CA GLN A 183 -5.79 1.54 0.95
C GLN A 183 -7.19 2.07 1.30
N ASN A 184 -8.20 1.55 0.62
CA ASN A 184 -9.60 1.92 0.85
C ASN A 184 -9.94 3.42 0.76
N SER A 185 -9.07 4.24 0.15
CA SER A 185 -9.29 5.68 -0.04
C SER A 185 -9.33 6.10 -1.52
N PRO A 186 -10.51 6.13 -2.14
CA PRO A 186 -10.68 6.69 -3.49
C PRO A 186 -10.23 8.16 -3.59
N ALA A 187 -10.36 8.92 -2.49
CA ALA A 187 -9.93 10.31 -2.41
C ALA A 187 -8.41 10.44 -2.55
N ASN A 188 -7.65 9.66 -1.78
CA ASN A 188 -6.19 9.69 -1.79
C ASN A 188 -5.62 9.11 -3.09
N GLN A 189 -6.21 8.03 -3.61
CA GLN A 189 -5.86 7.48 -4.93
C GLN A 189 -5.99 8.52 -6.03
N LYS A 190 -7.10 9.28 -6.06
CA LYS A 190 -7.31 10.37 -7.02
C LYS A 190 -6.33 11.52 -6.81
N ARG A 191 -6.10 11.92 -5.55
CA ARG A 191 -5.17 13.00 -5.18
C ARG A 191 -3.74 12.69 -5.63
N LEU A 192 -3.25 11.48 -5.36
CA LEU A 192 -1.92 11.03 -5.78
C LEU A 192 -1.79 11.07 -7.31
N GLY A 193 -2.81 10.60 -8.03
CA GLY A 193 -2.83 10.66 -9.48
C GLY A 193 -2.79 12.07 -10.06
N GLN A 194 -3.50 13.02 -9.44
CA GLN A 194 -3.52 14.43 -9.84
C GLN A 194 -2.16 15.12 -9.68
N MET A 195 -1.31 14.65 -8.75
CA MET A 195 0.04 15.17 -8.52
C MET A 195 1.15 14.39 -9.24
N ASN A 196 0.83 13.71 -10.35
CA ASN A 196 1.76 12.86 -11.12
C ASN A 196 2.35 11.68 -10.33
N GLY A 197 1.67 11.22 -9.28
CA GLY A 197 2.19 10.11 -8.46
C GLY A 197 2.14 8.76 -9.14
N VAL A 198 1.30 8.54 -10.16
CA VAL A 198 1.35 7.30 -10.98
C VAL A 198 2.71 7.17 -11.66
N ASP A 199 3.21 8.24 -12.29
CA ASP A 199 4.54 8.26 -12.90
C ASP A 199 5.65 8.13 -11.85
N GLY A 200 5.48 8.78 -10.68
CA GLY A 200 6.41 8.62 -9.57
C GLY A 200 6.55 7.19 -9.06
N LEU A 201 5.43 6.47 -8.91
CA LEU A 201 5.42 5.05 -8.52
C LEU A 201 6.03 4.17 -9.62
N LEU A 202 5.71 4.44 -10.89
CA LEU A 202 6.33 3.74 -12.04
C LEU A 202 7.85 3.90 -12.05
N GLN A 203 8.36 5.10 -11.79
CA GLN A 203 9.80 5.35 -11.67
C GLN A 203 10.42 4.57 -10.51
N ALA A 204 9.72 4.45 -9.38
CA ALA A 204 10.20 3.70 -8.23
C ALA A 204 10.34 2.20 -8.53
N VAL A 205 9.29 1.57 -9.09
CA VAL A 205 9.34 0.13 -9.46
C VAL A 205 10.24 -0.13 -10.68
N ALA A 206 10.44 0.85 -11.56
CA ALA A 206 11.33 0.72 -12.72
C ALA A 206 12.79 0.45 -12.33
N MET A 207 13.21 0.82 -11.11
CA MET A 207 14.53 0.49 -10.58
C MET A 207 14.74 -1.02 -10.45
N TYR A 208 13.66 -1.78 -10.22
CA TYR A 208 13.67 -3.24 -10.08
C TYR A 208 13.35 -3.98 -11.36
N LYS A 209 13.26 -3.27 -12.50
CA LYS A 209 12.84 -3.89 -13.76
C LYS A 209 13.74 -5.03 -14.21
N SER A 210 15.01 -5.02 -13.84
CA SER A 210 16.02 -6.01 -14.22
C SER A 210 16.92 -6.45 -13.07
N ARG A 211 16.58 -6.13 -11.82
CA ARG A 211 17.32 -6.52 -10.61
C ARG A 211 16.35 -7.01 -9.55
N ASP A 212 16.74 -8.03 -8.80
CA ASP A 212 16.01 -8.47 -7.63
C ASP A 212 16.39 -7.60 -6.42
N PRO A 213 15.50 -7.41 -5.44
CA PRO A 213 15.83 -6.89 -4.12
C PRO A 213 16.99 -7.66 -3.48
N ARG A 214 17.79 -6.96 -2.67
CA ARG A 214 18.98 -7.50 -2.00
C ARG A 214 18.65 -8.03 -0.61
N THR A 215 17.67 -7.44 0.06
CA THR A 215 17.23 -7.79 1.42
C THR A 215 15.74 -8.08 1.44
N THR A 216 15.26 -8.69 2.53
CA THR A 216 13.83 -8.93 2.76
C THR A 216 13.08 -7.61 2.83
N ASP A 217 13.61 -6.62 3.54
CA ASP A 217 13.02 -5.29 3.69
C ASP A 217 12.90 -4.55 2.33
N GLU A 218 13.89 -4.73 1.44
CA GLU A 218 13.81 -4.18 0.08
C GLU A 218 12.77 -4.92 -0.78
N GLU A 219 12.53 -6.20 -0.50
CA GLU A 219 11.48 -7.00 -1.15
C GLU A 219 10.08 -6.58 -0.68
N GLU A 220 9.91 -6.35 0.61
CA GLU A 220 8.68 -5.82 1.20
C GLU A 220 8.36 -4.42 0.69
N MET A 221 9.35 -3.51 0.69
CA MET A 221 9.21 -2.19 0.08
C MET A 221 8.74 -2.30 -1.38
N LEU A 222 9.30 -3.23 -2.15
CA LEU A 222 8.90 -3.41 -3.55
C LEU A 222 7.44 -3.87 -3.67
N GLU A 223 6.97 -4.79 -2.82
CA GLU A 223 5.57 -5.19 -2.80
C GLU A 223 4.66 -4.04 -2.39
N ASN A 224 5.02 -3.25 -1.37
CA ASN A 224 4.28 -2.06 -0.97
C ASN A 224 4.12 -1.05 -2.13
N LEU A 225 5.15 -0.87 -2.95
CA LEU A 225 5.07 -0.02 -4.15
C LEU A 225 4.12 -0.58 -5.20
N PHE A 226 4.08 -1.90 -5.38
CA PHE A 226 3.11 -2.54 -6.28
C PHE A 226 1.68 -2.49 -5.74
N ASP A 227 1.50 -2.58 -4.42
CA ASP A 227 0.20 -2.39 -3.76
C ASP A 227 -0.30 -0.95 -3.93
N CYS A 228 0.59 0.03 -3.77
CA CYS A 228 0.31 1.43 -4.10
C CYS A 228 -0.12 1.59 -5.56
N LEU A 229 0.59 0.96 -6.51
CA LEU A 229 0.24 0.97 -7.93
C LEU A 229 -1.16 0.38 -8.18
N CYS A 230 -1.47 -0.77 -7.59
CA CYS A 230 -2.78 -1.40 -7.70
C CYS A 230 -3.89 -0.50 -7.14
N CYS A 231 -3.66 0.13 -5.98
CA CYS A 231 -4.59 1.08 -5.38
C CYS A 231 -4.85 2.28 -6.28
N VAL A 232 -3.80 2.92 -6.80
CA VAL A 232 -3.98 4.10 -7.66
C VAL A 232 -4.54 3.76 -9.02
N LEU A 233 -4.55 2.49 -9.43
CA LEU A 233 -5.18 2.04 -10.66
C LEU A 233 -6.69 1.81 -10.52
N MET A 234 -7.28 1.83 -9.32
CA MET A 234 -8.74 1.67 -9.19
C MET A 234 -9.52 2.81 -9.87
N PRO A 235 -9.17 4.10 -9.71
CA PRO A 235 -9.84 5.20 -10.41
C PRO A 235 -9.52 5.25 -11.91
N LEU A 236 -10.55 5.39 -12.75
CA LEU A 236 -10.41 5.46 -14.21
C LEU A 236 -9.42 6.54 -14.69
N GLY A 237 -9.46 7.73 -14.08
CA GLY A 237 -8.57 8.83 -14.45
C GLY A 237 -7.09 8.52 -14.23
N ASN A 238 -6.77 7.59 -13.33
CA ASN A 238 -5.39 7.16 -13.09
C ASN A 238 -4.97 6.02 -14.04
N LYS A 239 -5.90 5.17 -14.49
CA LYS A 239 -5.61 4.20 -15.56
C LYS A 239 -5.17 4.91 -16.84
N GLU A 240 -5.80 6.04 -17.18
CA GLU A 240 -5.35 6.89 -18.29
C GLU A 240 -3.93 7.42 -18.08
N ARG A 241 -3.61 7.88 -16.87
CA ARG A 241 -2.27 8.38 -16.51
C ARG A 241 -1.23 7.26 -16.60
N PHE A 242 -1.55 6.06 -16.14
CA PHE A 242 -0.70 4.87 -16.24
C PHE A 242 -0.36 4.52 -17.68
N VAL A 243 -1.36 4.51 -18.57
CA VAL A 243 -1.13 4.26 -20.01
C VAL A 243 -0.28 5.37 -20.64
N LYS A 244 -0.55 6.64 -20.29
CA LYS A 244 0.24 7.79 -20.78
C LYS A 244 1.68 7.78 -20.29
N ALA A 245 1.94 7.23 -19.10
CA ALA A 245 3.26 7.12 -18.49
C ALA A 245 4.00 5.81 -18.87
N GLU A 246 3.57 5.13 -19.94
CA GLU A 246 4.19 3.88 -20.42
C GLU A 246 4.20 2.75 -19.37
N GLY A 247 3.22 2.75 -18.46
CA GLY A 247 3.12 1.73 -17.41
C GLY A 247 2.90 0.33 -17.96
N VAL A 248 2.15 0.19 -19.06
CA VAL A 248 1.89 -1.10 -19.72
C VAL A 248 3.20 -1.71 -20.24
N GLU A 249 4.03 -0.90 -20.87
CA GLU A 249 5.35 -1.25 -21.41
C GLU A 249 6.29 -1.68 -20.30
N LEU A 250 6.34 -0.90 -19.21
CA LEU A 250 7.17 -1.23 -18.06
C LEU A 250 6.78 -2.58 -17.46
N MET A 251 5.49 -2.83 -17.23
CA MET A 251 5.04 -4.12 -16.67
C MET A 251 5.41 -5.29 -17.59
N ILE A 252 5.28 -5.13 -18.92
CA ILE A 252 5.70 -6.16 -19.87
C ILE A 252 7.22 -6.38 -19.84
N ILE A 253 8.02 -5.32 -19.66
CA ILE A 253 9.48 -5.43 -19.50
C ILE A 253 9.80 -6.24 -18.23
N ILE A 254 9.15 -5.93 -17.11
CA ILE A 254 9.32 -6.64 -15.83
C ILE A 254 8.96 -8.12 -15.99
N MET A 255 7.80 -8.43 -16.58
CA MET A 255 7.37 -9.80 -16.86
C MET A 255 8.38 -10.57 -17.71
N LYS A 256 9.00 -9.93 -18.70
CA LYS A 256 10.02 -10.57 -19.56
C LYS A 256 11.29 -10.94 -18.81
N GLN A 257 11.64 -10.22 -17.73
CA GLN A 257 12.85 -10.53 -16.95
C GLN A 257 12.69 -11.76 -16.06
N LYS A 258 11.45 -12.19 -15.76
CA LYS A 258 11.19 -13.41 -14.97
C LYS A 258 11.85 -13.39 -13.57
N LYS A 259 11.83 -12.21 -12.93
CA LYS A 259 12.46 -11.90 -11.63
C LYS A 259 11.42 -11.77 -10.50
N SER A 260 11.83 -11.33 -9.30
CA SER A 260 10.93 -11.18 -8.14
C SER A 260 9.64 -10.42 -8.44
N ALA A 261 9.74 -9.28 -9.14
CA ALA A 261 8.61 -8.42 -9.51
C ALA A 261 7.65 -9.02 -10.58
N TYR A 262 7.84 -10.27 -10.99
CA TYR A 262 7.08 -10.90 -12.08
C TYR A 262 5.57 -11.00 -11.78
N SER A 263 5.20 -11.48 -10.59
CA SER A 263 3.79 -11.62 -10.21
C SER A 263 3.13 -10.26 -9.99
N SER A 264 3.83 -9.37 -9.30
CA SER A 264 3.38 -8.01 -9.01
C SER A 264 3.14 -7.19 -10.30
N ALA A 265 3.94 -7.41 -11.35
CA ALA A 265 3.70 -6.83 -12.66
C ALA A 265 2.45 -7.36 -13.37
N ILE A 266 2.16 -8.67 -13.23
CA ILE A 266 0.92 -9.28 -13.77
C ILE A 266 -0.29 -8.74 -13.01
N ARG A 267 -0.21 -8.68 -11.68
CA ARG A 267 -1.23 -8.09 -10.80
C ARG A 267 -1.51 -6.64 -11.20
N THR A 268 -0.47 -5.82 -11.41
CA THR A 268 -0.62 -4.43 -11.85
C THR A 268 -1.33 -4.32 -13.20
N LEU A 269 -1.00 -5.19 -14.18
CA LEU A 269 -1.67 -5.21 -15.49
C LEU A 269 -3.14 -5.64 -15.39
N ASP A 270 -3.46 -6.61 -14.52
CA ASP A 270 -4.83 -7.05 -14.25
C ASP A 270 -5.69 -5.86 -13.78
N PHE A 271 -5.21 -5.09 -12.79
CA PHE A 271 -5.86 -3.85 -12.35
C PHE A 271 -5.95 -2.80 -13.46
N ALA A 272 -4.87 -2.57 -14.21
CA ALA A 272 -4.82 -1.55 -15.26
C ALA A 272 -5.79 -1.84 -16.41
N MET A 273 -6.01 -3.11 -16.76
CA MET A 273 -6.82 -3.53 -17.89
C MET A 273 -8.29 -3.80 -17.54
N THR A 274 -8.58 -4.17 -16.29
CA THR A 274 -9.95 -4.48 -15.84
C THR A 274 -10.91 -3.34 -16.18
N ARG A 275 -11.92 -3.63 -17.02
CA ARG A 275 -12.93 -2.65 -17.47
C ARG A 275 -12.34 -1.37 -18.09
N PHE A 276 -11.15 -1.44 -18.70
CA PHE A 276 -10.49 -0.29 -19.31
C PHE A 276 -9.85 -0.62 -20.67
N PRO A 277 -10.62 -0.52 -21.77
CA PRO A 277 -10.18 -0.86 -23.12
C PRO A 277 -8.85 -0.23 -23.57
N PRO A 278 -8.52 1.05 -23.28
CA PRO A 278 -7.27 1.65 -23.75
C PRO A 278 -6.00 0.92 -23.27
N ALA A 279 -6.01 0.39 -22.04
CA ALA A 279 -4.88 -0.42 -21.55
C ALA A 279 -4.79 -1.77 -22.28
N CYS A 280 -5.92 -2.44 -22.52
CA CYS A 280 -5.97 -3.69 -23.29
C CYS A 280 -5.45 -3.47 -24.72
N GLU A 281 -5.87 -2.40 -25.38
CA GLU A 281 -5.40 -2.03 -26.71
C GLU A 281 -3.89 -1.77 -26.73
N ARG A 282 -3.40 -0.96 -25.78
CA ARG A 282 -1.98 -0.67 -25.65
C ARG A 282 -1.17 -1.94 -25.41
N PHE A 283 -1.65 -2.84 -24.56
CA PHE A 283 -1.01 -4.12 -24.26
C PHE A 283 -0.78 -4.96 -25.52
N VAL A 284 -1.76 -5.00 -26.43
CA VAL A 284 -1.63 -5.70 -27.71
C VAL A 284 -0.67 -4.98 -28.66
N ASP A 285 -0.71 -3.65 -28.70
CA ASP A 285 0.14 -2.84 -29.57
C ASP A 285 1.63 -2.97 -29.21
N VAL A 286 1.97 -3.08 -27.93
CA VAL A 286 3.35 -3.20 -27.44
C VAL A 286 3.80 -4.68 -27.25
N LEU A 287 3.15 -5.58 -27.99
CA LEU A 287 3.50 -7.01 -28.08
C LEU A 287 3.35 -7.80 -26.76
N GLY A 288 2.44 -7.39 -25.87
CA GLY A 288 2.17 -8.04 -24.60
C GLY A 288 1.64 -9.49 -24.72
N LEU A 289 0.92 -9.81 -25.81
CA LEU A 289 0.33 -11.13 -26.03
C LEU A 289 1.34 -12.27 -25.94
N LYS A 290 2.55 -12.11 -26.48
CA LYS A 290 3.58 -13.17 -26.41
C LYS A 290 3.98 -13.46 -24.96
N THR A 291 4.07 -12.43 -24.13
CA THR A 291 4.47 -12.55 -22.72
C THR A 291 3.33 -13.15 -21.89
N ALA A 292 2.09 -12.64 -22.03
CA ALA A 292 0.94 -13.15 -21.30
C ALA A 292 0.64 -14.63 -21.64
N PHE A 293 0.65 -15.00 -22.92
CA PHE A 293 0.35 -16.39 -23.30
C PHE A 293 1.46 -17.37 -22.96
N ALA A 294 2.71 -16.91 -22.81
CA ALA A 294 3.75 -17.75 -22.20
C ALA A 294 3.41 -18.06 -20.73
N ALA A 295 2.94 -17.06 -19.98
CA ALA A 295 2.49 -17.22 -18.60
C ALA A 295 1.25 -18.12 -18.50
N PHE A 296 0.26 -17.92 -19.38
CA PHE A 296 -0.98 -18.73 -19.45
C PHE A 296 -0.71 -20.22 -19.67
N MET A 297 0.33 -20.55 -20.44
CA MET A 297 0.79 -21.93 -20.65
C MET A 297 1.71 -22.44 -19.53
N GLY A 298 1.70 -21.82 -18.34
CA GLY A 298 2.47 -22.27 -17.18
C GLY A 298 3.97 -22.01 -17.24
N LYS A 299 4.48 -21.16 -18.16
CA LYS A 299 5.92 -20.84 -18.26
C LYS A 299 6.36 -19.78 -17.23
N ILE A 300 5.99 -20.00 -15.98
CA ILE A 300 6.25 -19.15 -14.81
C ILE A 300 7.72 -19.34 -14.36
N PRO A 301 8.41 -18.29 -13.91
CA PRO A 301 9.77 -18.42 -13.37
C PRO A 301 9.78 -19.32 -12.13
N VAL A 302 10.78 -20.18 -11.97
CA VAL A 302 10.90 -21.04 -10.79
C VAL A 302 11.88 -20.39 -9.81
N ASN A 303 11.36 -19.74 -8.77
CA ASN A 303 12.14 -19.17 -7.66
C ASN A 303 11.70 -19.78 -6.31
N LYS A 304 12.45 -19.53 -5.22
CA LYS A 304 12.16 -20.08 -3.88
C LYS A 304 10.73 -19.80 -3.39
N LYS A 305 10.17 -18.61 -3.66
CA LYS A 305 8.77 -18.25 -3.35
C LYS A 305 7.74 -18.99 -4.23
N ASN A 306 8.09 -19.27 -5.49
CA ASN A 306 7.18 -19.84 -6.50
C ASN A 306 7.07 -21.38 -6.41
N LYS A 307 7.62 -22.00 -5.36
CA LYS A 307 7.42 -23.43 -5.06
C LYS A 307 6.12 -23.70 -4.32
N ASN A 308 5.51 -22.67 -3.73
CA ASN A 308 4.21 -22.79 -3.11
C ASN A 308 3.14 -22.95 -4.20
N GLU A 309 2.32 -24.00 -4.11
CA GLU A 309 1.23 -24.26 -5.04
C GLU A 309 0.21 -23.11 -5.05
N SER A 310 -0.10 -22.56 -3.87
CA SER A 310 -1.04 -21.43 -3.74
C SER A 310 -0.56 -20.19 -4.49
N TYR A 311 0.75 -19.91 -4.50
CA TYR A 311 1.30 -18.79 -5.27
C TYR A 311 1.15 -18.99 -6.79
N GLN A 312 1.34 -20.23 -7.27
CA GLN A 312 1.17 -20.53 -8.69
C GLN A 312 -0.29 -20.43 -9.11
N GLU A 313 -1.19 -20.85 -8.23
CA GLU A 313 -2.63 -20.76 -8.41
C GLU A 313 -3.08 -19.30 -8.49
N GLU A 314 -2.76 -18.46 -7.51
CA GLU A 314 -3.09 -17.03 -7.54
C GLU A 314 -2.61 -16.36 -8.82
N LEU A 315 -1.38 -16.68 -9.24
CA LEU A 315 -0.82 -16.15 -10.48
C LEU A 315 -1.58 -16.63 -11.73
N GLU A 316 -1.99 -17.90 -11.76
CA GLU A 316 -2.83 -18.46 -12.82
C GLU A 316 -4.18 -17.74 -12.90
N GLU A 317 -4.85 -17.52 -11.77
CA GLU A 317 -6.11 -16.78 -11.70
C GLU A 317 -5.97 -15.35 -12.24
N ARG A 318 -4.88 -14.66 -11.88
CA ARG A 318 -4.58 -13.31 -12.39
C ARG A 318 -4.33 -13.30 -13.89
N ILE A 319 -3.66 -14.31 -14.44
CA ILE A 319 -3.45 -14.42 -15.88
C ILE A 319 -4.77 -14.69 -16.61
N ILE A 320 -5.65 -15.52 -16.05
CA ILE A 320 -6.99 -15.77 -16.60
C ILE A 320 -7.81 -14.47 -16.60
N SER A 321 -7.80 -13.72 -15.49
CA SER A 321 -8.45 -12.40 -15.39
C SER A 321 -7.91 -11.40 -16.41
N LEU A 322 -6.58 -11.37 -16.61
CA LEU A 322 -5.92 -10.56 -17.63
C LEU A 322 -6.40 -10.93 -19.03
N VAL A 323 -6.46 -12.23 -19.38
CA VAL A 323 -6.96 -12.70 -20.69
C VAL A 323 -8.44 -12.37 -20.88
N ALA A 324 -9.27 -12.56 -19.86
CA ALA A 324 -10.68 -12.18 -19.90
C ALA A 324 -10.85 -10.67 -20.13
N SER A 325 -10.05 -9.84 -19.47
CA SER A 325 -10.01 -8.39 -19.67
C SER A 325 -9.62 -7.99 -21.10
N LEU A 326 -8.74 -8.74 -21.77
CA LEU A 326 -8.42 -8.53 -23.19
C LEU A 326 -9.63 -8.80 -24.08
N PHE A 327 -10.38 -9.88 -23.85
CA PHE A 327 -11.58 -10.18 -24.63
C PHE A 327 -12.72 -9.19 -24.39
N GLY A 328 -12.90 -8.72 -23.15
CA GLY A 328 -13.87 -7.69 -22.80
C GLY A 328 -13.49 -6.30 -23.32
N GLY A 329 -12.20 -5.97 -23.34
CA GLY A 329 -11.69 -4.67 -23.79
C GLY A 329 -11.55 -4.54 -25.30
N ILE A 330 -11.28 -5.64 -26.02
CA ILE A 330 -10.96 -5.62 -27.46
C ILE A 330 -12.09 -6.27 -28.26
N THR A 331 -13.11 -5.48 -28.59
CA THR A 331 -14.35 -5.98 -29.20
C THR A 331 -14.27 -6.21 -30.71
N LYS A 332 -13.36 -5.52 -31.43
CA LYS A 332 -13.22 -5.65 -32.90
C LYS A 332 -11.84 -5.23 -33.42
N GLY A 333 -11.61 -5.48 -34.70
CA GLY A 333 -10.42 -4.99 -35.43
C GLY A 333 -9.20 -5.90 -35.33
N SER A 334 -8.05 -5.41 -35.83
CA SER A 334 -6.81 -6.18 -35.95
C SER A 334 -6.28 -6.70 -34.61
N ARG A 335 -6.46 -5.94 -33.52
CA ARG A 335 -6.06 -6.36 -32.17
C ARG A 335 -6.85 -7.58 -31.70
N ARG A 336 -8.16 -7.63 -31.98
CA ARG A 336 -9.01 -8.80 -31.67
C ARG A 336 -8.59 -10.02 -32.48
N ILE A 337 -8.31 -9.82 -33.78
CA ILE A 337 -7.83 -10.91 -34.65
C ILE A 337 -6.50 -11.47 -34.14
N ARG A 338 -5.56 -10.61 -33.69
CA ARG A 338 -4.30 -11.05 -33.09
C ARG A 338 -4.50 -11.82 -31.78
N LEU A 339 -5.46 -11.41 -30.95
CA LEU A 339 -5.83 -12.12 -29.73
C LEU A 339 -6.43 -13.51 -30.05
N LEU A 340 -7.41 -13.57 -30.96
CA LEU A 340 -8.00 -14.83 -31.41
C LEU A 340 -6.96 -15.76 -32.05
N GLY A 341 -6.03 -15.20 -32.83
CA GLY A 341 -4.93 -15.94 -33.43
C GLY A 341 -4.09 -16.71 -32.41
N LYS A 342 -3.98 -16.23 -31.15
CA LYS A 342 -3.28 -16.96 -30.08
C LYS A 342 -3.92 -18.30 -29.74
N PHE A 343 -5.23 -18.44 -29.90
CA PHE A 343 -5.96 -19.67 -29.63
C PHE A 343 -5.94 -20.66 -30.80
N VAL A 344 -5.47 -20.25 -31.98
CA VAL A 344 -5.31 -21.11 -33.16
C VAL A 344 -3.86 -21.60 -33.31
N GLU A 345 -2.89 -20.94 -32.68
CA GLU A 345 -1.48 -21.32 -32.69
C GLU A 345 -1.22 -22.73 -32.11
N ASN A 346 -0.36 -23.50 -32.78
CA ASN A 346 0.11 -24.83 -32.35
C ASN A 346 -1.04 -25.82 -32.10
N GLU A 347 -1.83 -26.12 -33.14
CA GLU A 347 -2.94 -27.09 -33.05
C GLU A 347 -3.94 -26.74 -31.93
N CYS A 348 -4.18 -25.44 -31.72
CA CYS A 348 -5.08 -24.95 -30.69
C CYS A 348 -4.67 -25.31 -29.24
N GLU A 349 -3.37 -25.47 -28.93
CA GLU A 349 -2.90 -25.88 -27.57
C GLU A 349 -3.42 -24.98 -26.42
N LYS A 350 -3.78 -23.72 -26.71
CA LYS A 350 -4.32 -22.77 -25.72
C LYS A 350 -5.79 -23.09 -25.40
N ILE A 351 -6.53 -23.65 -26.35
CA ILE A 351 -7.89 -24.17 -26.13
C ILE A 351 -7.81 -25.42 -25.26
N ASP A 352 -6.86 -26.33 -25.51
CA ASP A 352 -6.64 -27.50 -24.64
C ASP A 352 -6.34 -27.06 -23.21
N ARG A 353 -5.42 -26.09 -23.04
CA ARG A 353 -5.13 -25.50 -21.73
C ARG A 353 -6.36 -24.86 -21.08
N LEU A 354 -7.17 -24.13 -21.86
CA LEU A 354 -8.38 -23.49 -21.34
C LEU A 354 -9.43 -24.52 -20.90
N MET A 355 -9.56 -25.64 -21.61
CA MET A 355 -10.43 -26.75 -21.23
C MET A 355 -9.90 -27.51 -20.01
N GLU A 356 -8.58 -27.70 -19.90
CA GLU A 356 -7.95 -28.25 -18.70
C GLU A 356 -8.28 -27.40 -17.46
N LEU A 357 -8.14 -26.08 -17.57
CA LEU A 357 -8.51 -25.13 -16.52
C LEU A 357 -10.00 -25.20 -16.22
N TYR A 358 -10.85 -25.22 -17.24
CA TYR A 358 -12.30 -25.31 -17.08
C TYR A 358 -12.70 -26.55 -16.28
N ILE A 359 -12.20 -27.73 -16.65
CA ILE A 359 -12.48 -28.99 -15.97
C ILE A 359 -11.98 -28.92 -14.51
N ARG A 360 -10.74 -28.47 -14.30
CA ARG A 360 -10.14 -28.36 -12.96
C ARG A 360 -10.96 -27.48 -12.01
N TYR A 361 -11.28 -26.25 -12.42
CA TYR A 361 -12.06 -25.34 -11.56
C TYR A 361 -13.53 -25.75 -11.47
N SER A 362 -14.12 -26.33 -12.53
CA SER A 362 -15.46 -26.91 -12.48
C SER A 362 -15.55 -28.01 -11.42
N ASP A 363 -14.61 -28.94 -11.41
CA ASP A 363 -14.64 -30.09 -10.49
C ASP A 363 -14.44 -29.64 -9.04
N ARG A 364 -13.59 -28.63 -8.79
CA ARG A 364 -13.44 -28.01 -7.45
C ARG A 364 -14.74 -27.36 -6.96
N VAL A 365 -15.37 -26.53 -7.80
CA VAL A 365 -16.62 -25.84 -7.45
C VAL A 365 -17.76 -26.85 -7.26
N LYS A 366 -17.80 -27.92 -8.07
CA LYS A 366 -18.76 -29.02 -7.90
C LYS A 366 -18.55 -29.75 -6.58
N ALA A 367 -17.31 -30.15 -6.27
CA ALA A 367 -16.98 -30.84 -5.03
C ALA A 367 -17.39 -30.00 -3.80
N GLU A 368 -17.13 -28.70 -3.82
CA GLU A 368 -17.54 -27.82 -2.72
C GLU A 368 -19.08 -27.63 -2.68
N THR A 369 -19.75 -27.63 -3.84
CA THR A 369 -21.23 -27.60 -3.88
C THR A 369 -21.85 -28.88 -3.33
N GLU A 370 -21.35 -30.05 -3.73
CA GLU A 370 -21.77 -31.36 -3.23
C GLU A 370 -21.51 -31.48 -1.71
N ARG A 371 -20.40 -30.90 -1.23
CA ARG A 371 -20.10 -30.82 0.20
C ARG A 371 -21.23 -30.09 0.95
N PHE A 372 -21.72 -28.95 0.45
CA PHE A 372 -22.86 -28.26 1.07
C PHE A 372 -24.16 -29.06 1.04
N GLU A 373 -24.40 -29.82 -0.03
CA GLU A 373 -25.59 -30.66 -0.16
C GLU A 373 -25.54 -31.90 0.75
N SER A 374 -24.35 -32.32 1.17
CA SER A 374 -24.13 -33.46 2.08
C SER A 374 -24.13 -33.11 3.56
N LEU A 375 -24.11 -31.83 3.93
CA LEU A 375 -24.20 -31.39 5.32
C LEU A 375 -25.64 -31.60 5.83
N ASP A 376 -25.79 -32.30 6.96
CA ASP A 376 -27.09 -32.58 7.56
C ASP A 376 -27.78 -31.30 8.05
N LEU A 377 -29.12 -31.33 8.07
CA LEU A 377 -30.04 -30.23 8.39
C LEU A 377 -29.86 -29.58 9.78
N ASP A 378 -28.89 -29.98 10.60
CA ASP A 378 -28.60 -29.35 11.91
C ASP A 378 -27.34 -28.46 11.90
N ASP A 379 -26.59 -28.37 10.79
CA ASP A 379 -25.51 -27.37 10.54
C ASP A 379 -26.05 -26.08 9.85
N LEU A 380 -27.36 -25.83 9.98
CA LEU A 380 -28.20 -24.82 9.29
C LEU A 380 -27.92 -23.34 9.63
N GLU A 381 -26.69 -22.97 9.98
CA GLU A 381 -26.34 -21.56 10.21
C GLU A 381 -25.38 -20.96 9.17
N MET A 382 -24.99 -21.70 8.14
CA MET A 382 -24.26 -21.11 7.00
C MET A 382 -25.22 -20.34 6.09
N ASP A 383 -25.13 -19.01 6.12
CA ASP A 383 -25.90 -18.14 5.23
C ASP A 383 -25.46 -18.25 3.76
N ASP A 384 -26.25 -17.65 2.87
CA ASP A 384 -25.98 -17.68 1.42
C ASP A 384 -24.66 -16.99 1.06
N ASP A 385 -24.22 -15.99 1.85
CA ASP A 385 -22.97 -15.26 1.64
C ASP A 385 -21.77 -16.15 1.99
N GLU A 386 -21.82 -16.90 3.08
CA GLU A 386 -20.79 -17.88 3.45
C GLU A 386 -20.67 -18.99 2.41
N ARG A 387 -21.80 -19.51 1.93
CA ARG A 387 -21.83 -20.50 0.83
C ARG A 387 -21.23 -19.92 -0.44
N TYR A 388 -21.52 -18.67 -0.77
CA TYR A 388 -20.96 -18.01 -1.95
C TYR A 388 -19.45 -17.77 -1.80
N ASN A 389 -18.99 -17.31 -0.63
CA ASN A 389 -17.57 -17.08 -0.33
C ASN A 389 -16.76 -18.37 -0.45
N ARG A 390 -17.25 -19.49 0.08
CA ARG A 390 -16.57 -20.78 -0.08
C ARG A 390 -16.53 -21.25 -1.54
N LYS A 391 -17.55 -20.96 -2.35
CA LYS A 391 -17.47 -21.20 -3.80
C LYS A 391 -16.44 -20.30 -4.47
N LEU A 392 -16.28 -19.05 -4.03
CA LEU A 392 -15.21 -18.17 -4.51
C LEU A 392 -13.83 -18.72 -4.15
N GLU A 393 -13.64 -19.21 -2.91
CA GLU A 393 -12.40 -19.90 -2.47
C GLU A 393 -12.12 -21.18 -3.27
N ALA A 394 -13.17 -21.89 -3.71
CA ALA A 394 -13.06 -23.02 -4.63
C ALA A 394 -12.72 -22.62 -6.09
N GLY A 395 -12.64 -21.31 -6.37
CA GLY A 395 -12.26 -20.75 -7.68
C GLY A 395 -13.44 -20.49 -8.63
N LEU A 396 -14.65 -20.25 -8.10
CA LEU A 396 -15.83 -19.92 -8.91
C LEU A 396 -15.61 -18.72 -9.84
N TYR A 397 -14.97 -17.66 -9.35
CA TYR A 397 -14.69 -16.48 -10.17
C TYR A 397 -13.78 -16.83 -11.35
N THR A 398 -12.71 -17.59 -11.10
CA THR A 398 -11.79 -18.08 -12.14
C THR A 398 -12.51 -18.95 -13.17
N LEU A 399 -13.39 -19.86 -12.72
CA LEU A 399 -14.24 -20.67 -13.61
C LEU A 399 -15.14 -19.81 -14.51
N GLN A 400 -15.78 -18.78 -13.96
CA GLN A 400 -16.62 -17.86 -14.73
C GLN A 400 -15.83 -17.12 -15.80
N LEU A 401 -14.59 -16.68 -15.48
CA LEU A 401 -13.71 -16.03 -16.45
C LEU A 401 -13.28 -16.99 -17.56
N VAL A 402 -12.94 -18.23 -17.24
CA VAL A 402 -12.63 -19.28 -18.23
C VAL A 402 -13.82 -19.50 -19.16
N ALA A 403 -15.03 -19.64 -18.60
CA ALA A 403 -16.26 -19.79 -19.38
C ALA A 403 -16.53 -18.57 -20.28
N LEU A 404 -16.26 -17.36 -19.78
CA LEU A 404 -16.41 -16.12 -20.54
C LEU A 404 -15.42 -16.05 -21.71
N ILE A 405 -14.16 -16.47 -21.50
CA ILE A 405 -13.16 -16.59 -22.58
C ILE A 405 -13.64 -17.59 -23.63
N LEU A 406 -14.10 -18.78 -23.22
CA LEU A 406 -14.67 -19.79 -24.12
C LEU A 406 -15.84 -19.23 -24.94
N GLY A 407 -16.77 -18.53 -24.28
CA GLY A 407 -17.90 -17.88 -24.95
C GLY A 407 -17.46 -16.85 -26.00
N HIS A 408 -16.43 -16.06 -25.70
CA HIS A 408 -15.86 -15.13 -26.67
C HIS A 408 -15.19 -15.82 -27.86
N ILE A 409 -14.49 -16.93 -27.64
CA ILE A 409 -13.86 -17.72 -28.72
C ILE A 409 -14.94 -18.33 -29.59
N TRP A 410 -15.93 -19.01 -29.00
CA TRP A 410 -17.05 -19.66 -29.69
C TRP A 410 -17.88 -18.67 -30.51
N HIS A 411 -18.14 -17.47 -29.98
CA HIS A 411 -18.87 -16.45 -30.73
C HIS A 411 -18.08 -15.89 -31.93
N SER A 412 -16.75 -16.03 -31.94
CA SER A 412 -15.88 -15.40 -32.94
C SER A 412 -15.65 -16.24 -34.19
N GLY A 413 -16.17 -17.47 -34.26
CA GLY A 413 -16.02 -18.37 -35.42
C GLY A 413 -16.09 -19.82 -34.99
#